data_AF-A0A7C6H9S5-F1
#
_entry.id   AF-A0A7C6H9S5-F1
#
_cell.length_a   1.000
_cell.length_b   1.000
_cell.length_c   1.000
_cell.angle_alpha   90.00
_cell.angle_beta   90.00
_cell.angle_gamma   90.00
#
_symmetry.space_group_name_H-M   'P 1'
#
loop_
_entity.id
_entity.type
_entity.pdbx_description
1 polymer ?
#
loop_
_entity_poly.entity_id
_entity_poly.type
_entity_poly.pdbx_seq_one_letter_code
_entity_poly.pdbx_strand_id
1 'polypeptide(L)'
;FVRTHLKQLPVFVEKDGKAEVIVARQNYLLYDRMVAFHVQRGVAVPMGAADFYAGLRQRFPERDGMYFLPDQVLEYDKRRLMVREVAQLSLFLHDEKSAIQWLRNELEQKPQTYQELHPKFLRELHKARHEKLPELTELLEQNFLKDDQGRWYVPDPGRQADLEKVRQKALLKEFEEYKEGRGRLRVFRTEALRAGFKACWDAKDYNTIVEVAKRIPDSVIEEDITLMMYRDNAQTLLER
;
A
#
# COMPACT_ATOMS: atom_id res chain seq x y z
N PHE A 1 10.15 -11.41 -10.37
CA PHE A 1 10.30 -10.39 -9.31
C PHE A 1 10.18 -10.98 -7.90
N VAL A 2 8.98 -11.37 -7.42
CA VAL A 2 8.73 -11.75 -6.01
C VAL A 2 9.70 -12.80 -5.47
N ARG A 3 9.90 -13.92 -6.18
CA ARG A 3 10.83 -14.99 -5.76
C ARG A 3 12.25 -14.47 -5.48
N THR A 4 12.76 -13.62 -6.38
CA THR A 4 14.09 -13.00 -6.25
C THR A 4 14.16 -12.08 -5.04
N HIS A 5 13.10 -11.29 -4.82
CA HIS A 5 13.05 -10.37 -3.69
C HIS A 5 12.95 -11.10 -2.34
N LEU A 6 12.06 -12.09 -2.20
CA LEU A 6 11.92 -12.89 -0.97
C LEU A 6 13.20 -13.65 -0.60
N LYS A 7 14.05 -13.98 -1.58
CA LYS A 7 15.35 -14.61 -1.35
C LYS A 7 16.35 -13.68 -0.65
N GLN A 8 16.21 -12.36 -0.83
CA GLN A 8 17.09 -11.35 -0.26
C GLN A 8 16.66 -10.89 1.14
N LEU A 9 15.44 -11.22 1.56
CA LEU A 9 14.91 -10.85 2.86
C LEU A 9 15.31 -11.87 3.93
N PRO A 10 15.57 -11.44 5.18
CA PRO A 10 15.78 -12.37 6.28
C PRO A 10 14.57 -13.31 6.44
N VAL A 11 14.80 -14.57 6.83
CA VAL A 11 13.71 -15.53 7.05
C VAL A 11 13.02 -15.26 8.38
N PHE A 12 13.76 -14.89 9.41
CA PHE A 12 13.24 -14.64 10.74
C PHE A 12 14.05 -13.55 11.42
N VAL A 13 13.38 -12.64 12.13
CA VAL A 13 14.00 -11.62 12.97
C VAL A 13 13.41 -11.75 14.36
N GLU A 14 14.28 -11.82 15.36
CA GLU A 14 13.90 -11.87 16.77
C GLU A 14 14.40 -10.61 17.47
N LYS A 15 13.53 -10.00 18.27
CA LYS A 15 13.88 -8.87 19.12
C LYS A 15 13.18 -9.02 20.47
N ASP A 16 13.94 -8.92 21.56
CA ASP A 16 13.45 -9.03 22.93
C ASP A 16 12.61 -10.31 23.19
N GLY A 17 13.00 -11.44 22.58
CA GLY A 17 12.30 -12.72 22.71
C GLY A 17 10.98 -12.83 21.94
N LYS A 18 10.69 -11.87 21.05
CA LYS A 18 9.51 -11.84 20.19
C LYS A 18 9.91 -11.94 18.72
N ALA A 19 9.10 -12.64 17.92
CA ALA A 19 9.23 -12.60 16.46
C ALA A 19 8.83 -11.21 15.96
N GLU A 20 9.71 -10.56 15.20
CA GLU A 20 9.42 -9.30 14.54
C GLU A 20 8.80 -9.54 13.17
N VAL A 21 7.75 -8.80 12.83
CA VAL A 21 7.16 -8.86 11.50
C VAL A 21 8.05 -8.14 10.50
N ILE A 22 8.49 -8.87 9.48
CA ILE A 22 9.30 -8.32 8.39
C ILE A 22 8.34 -7.71 7.37
N VAL A 23 8.04 -6.42 7.52
CA VAL A 23 7.07 -5.69 6.66
C VAL A 23 7.31 -5.87 5.16
N ALA A 24 8.58 -6.01 4.75
CA ALA A 24 8.96 -6.24 3.36
C ALA A 24 8.46 -7.60 2.79
N ARG A 25 8.03 -8.54 3.65
CA ARG A 25 7.41 -9.81 3.27
C ARG A 25 5.88 -9.74 3.20
N GLN A 26 5.26 -8.63 3.59
CA GLN A 26 3.81 -8.47 3.53
C GLN A 26 3.37 -8.15 2.10
N ASN A 27 2.18 -8.64 1.73
CA ASN A 27 1.63 -8.53 0.38
C ASN A 27 1.71 -7.11 -0.22
N TYR A 28 1.37 -6.08 0.54
CA TYR A 28 1.31 -4.70 0.08
C TYR A 28 2.69 -4.09 -0.19
N LEU A 29 3.68 -4.31 0.68
CA LEU A 29 5.07 -3.91 0.39
C LEU A 29 5.67 -4.69 -0.79
N LEU A 30 5.32 -5.97 -0.93
CA LEU A 30 5.73 -6.77 -2.07
C LEU A 30 5.16 -6.23 -3.38
N TYR A 31 3.92 -5.75 -3.37
CA TYR A 31 3.29 -5.10 -4.53
C TYR A 31 3.98 -3.77 -4.87
N ASP A 32 4.19 -2.90 -3.88
CA ASP A 32 4.89 -1.63 -4.09
C ASP A 32 6.29 -1.82 -4.64
N ARG A 33 7.04 -2.78 -4.10
CA ARG A 33 8.38 -3.09 -4.60
C ARG A 33 8.32 -3.64 -6.04
N MET A 34 7.25 -4.36 -6.39
CA MET A 34 7.01 -4.82 -7.76
C MET A 34 6.69 -3.65 -8.70
N VAL A 35 5.83 -2.71 -8.29
CA VAL A 35 5.53 -1.49 -9.04
C VAL A 35 6.80 -0.69 -9.27
N ALA A 36 7.53 -0.38 -8.19
CA ALA A 36 8.81 0.31 -8.25
C ALA A 36 9.77 -0.39 -9.22
N PHE A 37 9.96 -1.72 -9.11
CA PHE A 37 10.85 -2.48 -9.99
C PHE A 37 10.57 -2.29 -11.49
N HIS A 38 9.30 -2.17 -11.89
CA HIS A 38 8.89 -1.96 -13.28
C HIS A 38 9.06 -0.50 -13.70
N VAL A 39 8.62 0.45 -12.86
CA VAL A 39 8.78 1.89 -13.11
C VAL A 39 10.26 2.27 -13.30
N GLN A 40 11.15 1.76 -12.44
CA GLN A 40 12.62 1.95 -12.54
C GLN A 40 13.21 1.49 -13.88
N ARG A 41 12.57 0.53 -14.55
CA ARG A 41 13.03 -0.04 -15.82
C ARG A 41 12.34 0.58 -17.03
N GLY A 42 11.47 1.56 -16.81
CA GLY A 42 10.71 2.18 -17.87
C GLY A 42 9.64 1.28 -18.50
N VAL A 43 9.23 0.22 -17.81
CA VAL A 43 8.22 -0.73 -18.31
C VAL A 43 6.91 -0.61 -17.55
N ALA A 44 5.81 -0.92 -18.23
CA ALA A 44 4.48 -0.90 -17.63
C ALA A 44 4.36 -1.91 -16.47
N VAL A 45 3.55 -1.57 -15.47
CA VAL A 45 3.23 -2.47 -14.36
C VAL A 45 2.31 -3.58 -14.88
N PRO A 46 2.66 -4.87 -14.70
CA PRO A 46 1.99 -5.98 -15.40
C PRO A 46 0.62 -6.35 -14.86
N MET A 47 0.26 -5.93 -13.64
CA MET A 47 -1.01 -6.27 -12.97
C MET A 47 -1.32 -5.30 -11.84
N GLY A 48 -2.60 -5.19 -11.48
CA GLY A 48 -3.08 -4.43 -10.31
C GLY A 48 -2.85 -5.15 -8.98
N ALA A 49 -3.24 -4.50 -7.88
CA ALA A 49 -3.02 -5.03 -6.54
C ALA A 49 -3.83 -6.30 -6.28
N ALA A 50 -5.11 -6.33 -6.69
CA ALA A 50 -5.98 -7.50 -6.52
C ALA A 50 -5.42 -8.78 -7.16
N ASP A 51 -5.03 -8.70 -8.44
CA ASP A 51 -4.44 -9.83 -9.18
C ASP A 51 -3.10 -10.26 -8.58
N PHE A 52 -2.29 -9.28 -8.16
CA PHE A 52 -1.02 -9.54 -7.51
C PHE A 52 -1.22 -10.31 -6.20
N TYR A 53 -2.13 -9.88 -5.32
CA TYR A 53 -2.41 -10.54 -4.05
C TYR A 53 -2.99 -11.95 -4.24
N ALA A 54 -3.90 -12.11 -5.20
CA ALA A 54 -4.44 -13.42 -5.57
C ALA A 54 -3.31 -14.38 -6.01
N GLY A 55 -2.47 -13.95 -6.95
CA GLY A 55 -1.34 -14.75 -7.41
C GLY A 55 -0.26 -14.95 -6.34
N LEU A 56 -0.12 -14.05 -5.37
CA LEU A 56 0.82 -14.19 -4.26
C LEU A 56 0.38 -15.34 -3.34
N ARG A 57 -0.90 -15.34 -2.89
CA ARG A 57 -1.50 -16.39 -2.07
C ARG A 57 -1.46 -17.77 -2.71
N GLN A 58 -1.62 -17.84 -4.03
CA GLN A 58 -1.56 -19.11 -4.76
C GLN A 58 -0.15 -19.71 -4.86
N ARG A 59 0.90 -18.87 -4.84
CA ARG A 59 2.26 -19.29 -5.21
C ARG A 59 3.24 -19.34 -4.04
N PHE A 60 2.96 -18.62 -2.96
CA PHE A 60 3.87 -18.47 -1.84
C PHE A 60 3.15 -18.79 -0.52
N PRO A 61 3.70 -19.67 0.32
CA PRO A 61 3.14 -19.93 1.64
C PRO A 61 3.14 -18.68 2.51
N GLU A 62 2.03 -18.49 3.23
CA GLU A 62 1.83 -17.38 4.16
C GLU A 62 2.01 -17.85 5.61
N ARG A 63 2.66 -17.03 6.44
CA ARG A 63 2.81 -17.19 7.89
C ARG A 63 2.74 -15.82 8.56
N ASP A 64 1.89 -15.68 9.58
CA ASP A 64 1.76 -14.44 10.36
C ASP A 64 1.62 -13.17 9.47
N GLY A 65 0.86 -13.28 8.36
CA GLY A 65 0.64 -12.19 7.39
C GLY A 65 1.82 -11.89 6.45
N MET A 66 2.86 -12.73 6.45
CA MET A 66 4.07 -12.61 5.62
C MET A 66 4.18 -13.77 4.62
N TYR A 67 4.80 -13.51 3.47
CA TYR A 67 5.00 -14.50 2.42
C TYR A 67 6.45 -15.03 2.38
N PHE A 68 6.57 -16.34 2.15
CA PHE A 68 7.84 -17.06 2.19
C PHE A 68 8.07 -17.87 0.92
N LEU A 69 9.32 -18.18 0.62
CA LEU A 69 9.62 -19.26 -0.31
C LEU A 69 9.35 -20.62 0.37
N PRO A 70 8.95 -21.66 -0.38
CA PRO A 70 8.65 -22.97 0.21
C PRO A 70 9.80 -23.56 1.07
N ASP A 71 11.05 -23.32 0.68
CA ASP A 71 12.26 -23.74 1.39
C ASP A 71 12.53 -22.94 2.68
N GLN A 72 11.98 -21.72 2.80
CA GLN A 72 12.12 -20.87 3.98
C GLN A 72 11.13 -21.23 5.11
N VAL A 73 10.03 -21.93 4.79
CA VAL A 73 8.93 -22.19 5.73
C VAL A 73 9.40 -23.01 6.93
N LEU A 74 10.16 -24.07 6.71
CA LEU A 74 10.60 -24.95 7.79
C LEU A 74 11.50 -24.22 8.79
N GLU A 75 12.37 -23.33 8.31
CA GLU A 75 13.20 -22.50 9.17
C GLU A 75 12.36 -21.51 9.99
N TYR A 76 11.41 -20.83 9.33
CA TYR A 76 10.51 -19.90 10.00
C TYR A 76 9.70 -20.60 11.10
N ASP A 77 9.02 -21.70 10.76
CA ASP A 77 8.14 -22.43 11.68
C ASP A 77 8.91 -22.93 12.90
N LYS A 78 10.15 -23.41 12.73
CA LYS A 78 11.02 -23.84 13.85
C LYS A 78 11.37 -22.69 14.79
N ARG A 79 11.78 -21.54 14.26
CA ARG A 79 12.13 -20.37 15.09
C ARG A 79 10.89 -19.74 15.73
N ARG A 80 9.76 -19.74 15.03
CA ARG A 80 8.47 -19.24 15.51
C ARG A 80 7.98 -19.97 16.76
N LEU A 81 8.28 -21.27 16.89
CA LEU A 81 7.98 -22.08 18.08
C LEU A 81 8.87 -21.75 19.29
N MET A 82 10.05 -21.15 19.07
CA MET A 82 10.99 -20.81 20.14
C MET A 82 10.69 -19.46 20.80
N VAL A 83 9.85 -18.63 20.17
CA VAL A 83 9.44 -17.32 20.70
C VAL A 83 8.03 -17.37 21.25
N ARG A 84 7.78 -16.59 22.30
CA ARG A 84 6.48 -16.60 22.99
C ARG A 84 5.38 -15.93 22.18
N GLU A 85 5.72 -14.90 21.40
CA GLU A 85 4.78 -13.98 20.76
C GLU A 85 5.32 -13.49 19.41
N VAL A 86 4.42 -13.12 18.48
CA VAL A 86 4.78 -12.19 17.38
C VAL A 86 4.54 -10.78 17.90
N ALA A 87 5.54 -9.91 17.76
CA ALA A 87 5.34 -8.49 18.00
C ALA A 87 4.27 -7.97 17.03
N GLN A 88 3.15 -7.49 17.56
CA GLN A 88 2.24 -6.70 16.75
C GLN A 88 3.00 -5.47 16.26
N LEU A 89 3.05 -5.28 14.94
CA LEU A 89 3.45 -3.99 14.39
C LEU A 89 2.49 -2.94 14.96
N SER A 90 3.01 -2.00 15.74
CA SER A 90 2.34 -0.72 15.95
C SER A 90 2.38 0.03 14.61
N LEU A 91 1.43 -0.30 13.72
CA LEU A 91 1.20 0.44 12.49
C LEU A 91 0.55 1.76 12.88
N PHE A 92 1.36 2.79 13.12
CA PHE A 92 0.82 4.13 13.24
C PHE A 92 0.12 4.50 11.93
N LEU A 93 -1.14 4.93 12.03
CA LEU A 93 -1.91 5.38 10.88
C LEU A 93 -1.46 6.79 10.50
N HIS A 94 -0.50 6.87 9.59
CA HIS A 94 0.10 8.13 9.16
C HIS A 94 -0.41 8.59 7.78
N ASP A 95 -0.79 7.63 6.94
CA ASP A 95 -1.27 7.83 5.58
C ASP A 95 -2.44 6.89 5.25
N GLU A 96 -3.09 7.11 4.10
CA GLU A 96 -4.19 6.25 3.67
C GLU A 96 -3.80 4.78 3.53
N LYS A 97 -2.58 4.52 3.05
CA LYS A 97 -2.09 3.16 2.81
C LYS A 97 -1.98 2.37 4.11
N SER A 98 -1.38 2.95 5.15
CA SER A 98 -1.31 2.37 6.49
C SER A 98 -2.69 2.21 7.12
N ALA A 99 -3.61 3.17 6.89
CA ALA A 99 -5.01 3.06 7.32
C ALA A 99 -5.75 1.88 6.68
N ILE A 100 -5.63 1.69 5.35
CA ILE A 100 -6.23 0.56 4.64
C ILE A 100 -5.63 -0.77 5.13
N GLN A 101 -4.31 -0.81 5.36
CA GLN A 101 -3.66 -2.03 5.86
C GLN A 101 -4.14 -2.38 7.26
N TRP A 102 -4.24 -1.41 8.15
CA TRP A 102 -4.76 -1.61 9.50
C TRP A 102 -6.20 -2.11 9.48
N LEU A 103 -7.06 -1.49 8.65
CA LEU A 103 -8.46 -1.93 8.48
C LEU A 103 -8.52 -3.36 7.96
N ARG A 104 -7.67 -3.71 6.98
CA ARG A 104 -7.59 -5.07 6.45
C ARG A 104 -7.18 -6.06 7.54
N ASN A 105 -6.17 -5.77 8.35
CA ASN A 105 -5.75 -6.62 9.46
C ASN A 105 -6.88 -6.83 10.50
N GLU A 106 -7.64 -5.78 10.83
CA GLU A 106 -8.78 -5.87 11.74
C GLU A 106 -9.92 -6.72 11.16
N LEU A 107 -10.18 -6.58 9.86
CA LEU A 107 -11.29 -7.24 9.16
C LEU A 107 -10.98 -8.67 8.72
N GLU A 108 -9.70 -9.03 8.56
CA GLU A 108 -9.25 -10.41 8.32
C GLU A 108 -9.43 -11.30 9.56
N GLN A 109 -9.33 -10.72 10.77
CA GLN A 109 -9.61 -11.46 12.00
C GLN A 109 -11.10 -11.78 12.14
N LYS A 110 -11.96 -10.79 11.89
CA LYS A 110 -13.41 -10.95 11.85
C LYS A 110 -14.07 -9.76 11.16
N PRO A 111 -15.23 -9.94 10.51
CA PRO A 111 -16.07 -8.83 10.09
C PRO A 111 -16.48 -7.94 11.28
N GLN A 112 -16.44 -6.62 11.12
CA GLN A 112 -16.73 -5.64 12.20
C GLN A 112 -17.60 -4.48 11.70
N THR A 113 -18.47 -3.96 12.56
CA THR A 113 -19.27 -2.76 12.28
C THR A 113 -18.43 -1.48 12.37
N TYR A 114 -18.95 -0.39 11.81
CA TYR A 114 -18.33 0.95 11.96
C TYR A 114 -18.14 1.33 13.44
N GLN A 115 -19.12 1.02 14.30
CA GLN A 115 -19.08 1.37 15.72
C GLN A 115 -17.97 0.63 16.48
N GLU A 116 -17.62 -0.58 16.05
CA GLU A 116 -16.50 -1.35 16.62
C GLU A 116 -15.14 -0.86 16.11
N LEU A 117 -15.05 -0.46 14.84
CA LEU A 117 -13.81 -0.02 14.21
C LEU A 117 -13.41 1.40 14.61
N HIS A 118 -14.37 2.32 14.63
CA HIS A 118 -14.13 3.76 14.83
C HIS A 118 -13.30 4.11 16.08
N PRO A 119 -13.63 3.63 17.31
CA PRO A 119 -12.85 3.98 18.49
C PRO A 119 -11.42 3.43 18.44
N LYS A 120 -11.22 2.24 17.85
CA LYS A 120 -9.90 1.65 17.65
C LYS A 120 -9.10 2.45 16.61
N PHE A 121 -9.73 2.83 15.51
CA PHE A 121 -9.11 3.61 14.43
C PHE A 121 -8.61 4.97 14.94
N LEU A 122 -9.44 5.68 15.71
CA LEU A 122 -9.05 6.96 16.31
C LEU A 122 -7.89 6.83 17.31
N ARG A 123 -7.81 5.70 18.03
CA ARG A 123 -6.73 5.45 18.98
C ARG A 123 -5.37 5.31 18.29
N GLU A 124 -5.34 4.71 17.10
CA GLU A 124 -4.11 4.49 16.31
C GLU A 124 -3.82 5.64 15.32
N LEU A 125 -4.67 6.68 15.29
CA LEU A 125 -4.58 7.76 14.31
C LEU A 125 -3.47 8.76 14.63
N HIS A 126 -2.40 8.72 13.84
CA HIS A 126 -1.24 9.61 13.93
C HIS A 126 -0.92 10.21 12.56
N LYS A 127 -1.93 10.85 11.94
CA LYS A 127 -1.83 11.33 10.55
C LYS A 127 -0.66 12.28 10.32
N ALA A 128 0.01 12.10 9.18
CA ALA A 128 1.04 13.02 8.73
C ALA A 128 0.45 14.41 8.44
N ARG A 129 1.22 15.48 8.65
CA ARG A 129 0.74 16.86 8.51
C ARG A 129 0.28 17.20 7.08
N HIS A 130 0.92 16.58 6.08
CA HIS A 130 0.60 16.80 4.67
C HIS A 130 -0.55 15.91 4.19
N GLU A 131 -0.90 14.86 4.94
CA GLU A 131 -1.84 13.86 4.49
C GLU A 131 -3.29 14.33 4.66
N LYS A 132 -4.00 14.42 3.53
CA LYS A 132 -5.46 14.52 3.47
C LYS A 132 -6.05 13.11 3.54
N LEU A 133 -6.01 12.52 4.74
CA LEU A 133 -6.53 11.18 4.98
C LEU A 133 -8.06 11.18 4.78
N PRO A 134 -8.63 10.27 3.96
CA PRO A 134 -10.07 10.10 3.87
C PRO A 134 -10.69 9.68 5.21
N GLU A 135 -11.96 10.04 5.41
CA GLU A 135 -12.71 9.61 6.60
C GLU A 135 -12.85 8.08 6.64
N LEU A 136 -13.00 7.50 7.83
CA LEU A 136 -13.11 6.04 8.01
C LEU A 136 -14.21 5.43 7.13
N THR A 137 -15.37 6.09 7.02
CA THR A 137 -16.46 5.63 6.15
C THR A 137 -16.03 5.55 4.69
N GLU A 138 -15.34 6.57 4.18
CA GLU A 138 -14.85 6.59 2.80
C GLU A 138 -13.80 5.50 2.58
N LEU A 139 -12.87 5.31 3.53
CA LEU A 139 -11.89 4.22 3.47
C LEU A 139 -12.58 2.85 3.40
N LEU A 140 -13.63 2.66 4.19
CA LEU A 140 -14.40 1.42 4.22
C LEU A 140 -15.14 1.18 2.90
N GLU A 141 -15.86 2.17 2.40
CA GLU A 141 -16.62 2.10 1.15
C GLU A 141 -15.74 1.88 -0.08
N GLN A 142 -14.52 2.44 -0.10
CA GLN A 142 -13.62 2.33 -1.24
C GLN A 142 -12.81 1.03 -1.29
N ASN A 143 -12.68 0.30 -0.17
CA ASN A 143 -11.74 -0.82 -0.06
C ASN A 143 -12.35 -2.13 0.43
N PHE A 144 -13.54 -2.09 1.03
CA PHE A 144 -14.17 -3.22 1.70
C PHE A 144 -15.64 -3.36 1.30
N LEU A 145 -16.26 -4.48 1.70
CA LEU A 145 -17.68 -4.70 1.50
C LEU A 145 -18.40 -4.79 2.84
N LYS A 146 -19.68 -4.45 2.83
CA LYS A 146 -20.56 -4.47 3.99
C LYS A 146 -21.59 -5.59 3.82
N ASP A 147 -21.78 -6.40 4.86
CA ASP A 147 -22.81 -7.43 4.89
C ASP A 147 -24.17 -6.84 5.32
N ASP A 148 -25.22 -7.66 5.25
CA ASP A 148 -26.60 -7.26 5.57
C ASP A 148 -26.78 -6.86 7.05
N GLN A 149 -25.86 -7.28 7.92
CA GLN A 149 -25.83 -6.91 9.34
C GLN A 149 -25.03 -5.61 9.59
N GLY A 150 -24.53 -5.00 8.53
CA GLY A 150 -23.77 -3.77 8.58
C GLY A 150 -22.30 -3.94 9.00
N ARG A 151 -21.76 -5.15 8.96
CA ARG A 151 -20.36 -5.45 9.24
C ARG A 151 -19.54 -5.38 7.96
N TRP A 152 -18.41 -4.70 8.04
CA TRP A 152 -17.41 -4.63 6.99
C TRP A 152 -16.57 -5.91 6.98
N TYR A 153 -16.13 -6.35 5.80
CA TYR A 153 -15.26 -7.50 5.62
C TYR A 153 -14.36 -7.35 4.39
N VAL A 154 -13.28 -8.14 4.34
CA VAL A 154 -12.36 -8.16 3.20
C VAL A 154 -13.00 -8.87 2.01
N PRO A 155 -13.17 -8.21 0.86
CA PRO A 155 -13.77 -8.81 -0.32
C PRO A 155 -12.94 -9.97 -0.88
N ASP A 156 -13.59 -10.88 -1.60
CA ASP A 156 -12.91 -11.83 -2.45
C ASP A 156 -12.13 -11.10 -3.59
N PRO A 157 -11.12 -11.74 -4.21
CA PRO A 157 -10.29 -11.09 -5.21
C PRO A 157 -11.06 -10.48 -6.40
N GLY A 158 -12.16 -11.11 -6.82
CA GLY A 158 -12.96 -10.62 -7.95
C GLY A 158 -13.64 -9.30 -7.60
N ARG A 159 -14.36 -9.26 -6.47
CA ARG A 159 -14.99 -8.03 -5.98
C ARG A 159 -13.98 -6.96 -5.59
N GLN A 160 -12.81 -7.37 -5.09
CA GLN A 160 -11.72 -6.45 -4.77
C GLN A 160 -11.23 -5.71 -6.02
N ALA A 161 -11.10 -6.39 -7.16
CA ALA A 161 -10.70 -5.76 -8.41
C ALA A 161 -11.73 -4.73 -8.90
N ASP A 162 -13.02 -4.96 -8.66
CA ASP A 162 -14.06 -4.01 -9.04
C ASP A 162 -14.08 -2.77 -8.14
N LEU A 163 -13.89 -2.94 -6.83
CA LEU A 163 -13.67 -1.82 -5.90
C LEU A 163 -12.41 -1.02 -6.28
N GLU A 164 -11.32 -1.70 -6.62
CA GLU A 164 -10.06 -1.06 -7.06
C GLU A 164 -10.30 -0.16 -8.29
N LYS A 165 -11.10 -0.59 -9.28
CA LYS A 165 -11.45 0.23 -10.44
C LYS A 165 -12.26 1.48 -10.06
N VAL A 166 -13.23 1.36 -9.15
CA VAL A 166 -14.04 2.49 -8.70
C VAL A 166 -13.20 3.48 -7.92
N ARG A 167 -12.39 2.98 -6.96
CA ARG A 167 -11.44 3.79 -6.20
C ARG A 167 -10.44 4.50 -7.11
N GLN A 168 -9.89 3.80 -8.11
CA GLN A 168 -8.97 4.40 -9.08
C GLN A 168 -9.60 5.60 -9.80
N LYS A 169 -10.87 5.52 -10.21
CA LYS A 169 -11.57 6.66 -10.84
C LYS A 169 -11.72 7.84 -9.88
N ALA A 170 -12.03 7.59 -8.61
CA ALA A 170 -12.13 8.65 -7.60
C ALA A 170 -10.77 9.32 -7.35
N LEU A 171 -9.71 8.53 -7.21
CA LEU A 171 -8.34 9.04 -7.03
C LEU A 171 -7.87 9.89 -8.22
N LEU A 172 -8.15 9.44 -9.46
CA LEU A 172 -7.80 10.20 -10.65
C LEU A 172 -8.59 11.51 -10.75
N LYS A 173 -9.87 11.51 -10.36
CA LYS A 173 -10.66 12.74 -10.30
C LYS A 173 -10.05 13.74 -9.31
N GLU A 174 -9.65 13.30 -8.13
CA GLU A 174 -8.97 14.15 -7.14
C GLU A 174 -7.59 14.63 -7.65
N PHE A 175 -6.86 13.79 -8.37
CA PHE A 175 -5.59 14.19 -8.99
C PHE A 175 -5.74 15.29 -10.04
N GLU A 176 -6.83 15.30 -10.81
CA GLU A 176 -7.11 16.39 -11.76
C GLU A 176 -7.25 17.74 -11.05
N GLU A 177 -7.84 17.78 -9.86
CA GLU A 177 -7.90 19.01 -9.04
C GLU A 177 -6.49 19.50 -8.67
N TYR A 178 -5.57 18.57 -8.42
CA TYR A 178 -4.17 18.92 -8.17
C TYR A 178 -3.51 19.47 -9.42
N LYS A 179 -3.76 18.91 -10.61
CA LYS A 179 -3.23 19.41 -11.88
C LYS A 179 -3.68 20.83 -12.20
N GLU A 180 -4.96 21.15 -12.00
CA GLU A 180 -5.53 22.47 -12.30
C GLU A 180 -5.03 23.56 -11.34
N GLY A 181 -4.67 23.19 -10.11
CA GLY A 181 -4.09 24.12 -9.15
C GLY A 181 -2.75 24.71 -9.62
N ARG A 182 -2.40 25.91 -9.13
CA ARG A 182 -1.10 26.56 -9.45
C ARG A 182 -0.19 26.75 -8.23
N GLY A 183 -0.71 26.52 -7.03
CA GLY A 183 0.01 26.73 -5.77
C GLY A 183 0.71 25.47 -5.25
N ARG A 184 1.62 25.67 -4.29
CA ARG A 184 2.26 24.59 -3.53
C ARG A 184 1.21 23.73 -2.82
N LEU A 185 1.29 22.42 -2.99
CA LEU A 185 0.43 21.44 -2.33
C LEU A 185 0.93 21.26 -0.88
N ARG A 186 0.14 21.74 0.10
CA ARG A 186 0.48 21.62 1.52
C ARG A 186 -0.24 20.46 2.20
N VAL A 187 -1.48 20.21 1.81
CA VAL A 187 -2.33 19.14 2.30
C VAL A 187 -2.94 18.46 1.08
N PHE A 188 -2.70 17.17 0.92
CA PHE A 188 -3.10 16.39 -0.25
C PHE A 188 -3.18 14.91 0.10
N ARG A 189 -3.92 14.14 -0.68
CA ARG A 189 -4.05 12.70 -0.54
C ARG A 189 -2.92 12.03 -1.31
N THR A 190 -1.98 11.41 -0.60
CA THR A 190 -0.78 10.81 -1.23
C THR A 190 -1.16 9.71 -2.23
N GLU A 191 -2.21 8.94 -1.96
CA GLU A 191 -2.72 7.92 -2.89
C GLU A 191 -3.23 8.52 -4.22
N ALA A 192 -3.83 9.71 -4.20
CA ALA A 192 -4.27 10.38 -5.42
C ALA A 192 -3.08 10.82 -6.29
N LEU A 193 -2.00 11.29 -5.66
CA LEU A 193 -0.74 11.57 -6.36
C LEU A 193 -0.13 10.32 -6.98
N ARG A 194 -0.04 9.21 -6.23
CA ARG A 194 0.49 7.94 -6.75
C ARG A 194 -0.35 7.44 -7.95
N ALA A 195 -1.67 7.47 -7.83
CA ALA A 195 -2.59 7.07 -8.89
C ALA A 195 -2.45 7.97 -10.14
N GLY A 196 -2.35 9.28 -9.93
CA GLY A 196 -2.15 10.26 -10.98
C GLY A 196 -0.82 10.11 -11.71
N PHE A 197 0.28 10.01 -10.97
CA PHE A 197 1.62 9.84 -11.53
C PHE A 197 1.72 8.55 -12.33
N LYS A 198 1.14 7.46 -11.83
CA LYS A 198 1.02 6.22 -12.59
C LYS A 198 0.25 6.42 -13.90
N ALA A 199 -0.90 7.09 -13.87
CA ALA A 199 -1.70 7.32 -15.08
C ALA A 199 -0.98 8.20 -16.10
N CYS A 200 -0.31 9.27 -15.66
CA CYS A 200 0.52 10.10 -16.50
C CYS A 200 1.69 9.32 -17.09
N TRP A 201 2.34 8.45 -16.31
CA TRP A 201 3.44 7.61 -16.76
C TRP A 201 2.99 6.65 -17.87
N ASP A 202 1.87 5.95 -17.65
CA ASP A 202 1.28 5.04 -18.63
C ASP A 202 0.86 5.78 -19.92
N ALA A 203 0.42 7.04 -19.80
CA ALA A 203 0.08 7.93 -20.92
C ALA A 203 1.29 8.64 -21.56
N LYS A 204 2.51 8.45 -21.03
CA LYS A 204 3.74 9.17 -21.41
C LYS A 204 3.66 10.69 -21.22
N ASP A 205 2.77 11.17 -20.36
CA ASP A 205 2.67 12.57 -19.95
C ASP A 205 3.66 12.88 -18.82
N TYR A 206 4.95 12.82 -19.15
CA TYR A 206 6.04 13.06 -18.19
C TYR A 206 6.06 14.51 -17.69
N ASN A 207 5.61 15.46 -18.52
CA ASN A 207 5.58 16.87 -18.17
C ASN A 207 4.64 17.13 -16.99
N THR A 208 3.43 16.55 -16.99
CA THR A 208 2.51 16.69 -15.87
C THR A 208 3.08 16.12 -14.56
N ILE A 209 3.80 14.99 -14.62
CA ILE A 209 4.45 14.40 -13.43
C ILE A 209 5.43 15.41 -12.82
N VAL A 210 6.32 15.97 -13.63
CA VAL A 210 7.35 16.92 -13.18
C VAL A 210 6.71 18.21 -12.65
N GLU A 211 5.72 18.77 -13.35
CA GLU A 211 5.07 20.03 -12.94
C GLU A 211 4.27 19.89 -11.64
N VAL A 212 3.56 18.78 -11.44
CA VAL A 212 2.88 18.51 -10.17
C VAL A 212 3.90 18.20 -9.07
N ALA A 213 4.96 17.45 -9.36
CA ALA A 213 6.00 17.11 -8.38
C ALA A 213 6.69 18.34 -7.79
N LYS A 214 6.99 19.37 -8.61
CA LYS A 214 7.56 20.66 -8.15
C LYS A 214 6.71 21.37 -7.09
N ARG A 215 5.42 21.07 -7.01
CA ARG A 215 4.48 21.68 -6.07
C ARG A 215 4.36 20.90 -4.76
N ILE A 216 4.89 19.68 -4.69
CA ILE A 216 4.91 18.84 -3.50
C ILE A 216 6.16 19.17 -2.68
N PRO A 217 6.13 19.17 -1.33
CA PRO A 217 7.34 19.32 -0.53
C PRO A 217 8.34 18.18 -0.78
N ASP A 218 9.62 18.51 -0.97
CA ASP A 218 10.66 17.51 -1.27
C ASP A 218 10.75 16.40 -0.23
N SER A 219 10.56 16.72 1.06
CA SER A 219 10.54 15.72 2.14
C SER A 219 9.50 14.62 1.91
N VAL A 220 8.33 14.95 1.35
CA VAL A 220 7.27 13.97 1.09
C VAL A 220 7.63 13.11 -0.12
N ILE A 221 8.22 13.70 -1.16
CA ILE A 221 8.69 12.93 -2.31
C ILE A 221 9.82 11.99 -1.89
N GLU A 222 10.73 12.44 -1.02
CA GLU A 222 11.85 11.64 -0.55
C GLU A 222 11.43 10.45 0.33
N GLU A 223 10.40 10.64 1.16
CA GLU A 223 9.81 9.59 1.98
C GLU A 223 9.01 8.57 1.14
N ASP A 224 8.44 8.99 0.01
CA ASP A 224 7.66 8.16 -0.90
C ASP A 224 8.47 7.71 -2.12
N ILE A 225 9.06 6.51 -2.02
CA ILE A 225 9.85 5.88 -3.08
C ILE A 225 9.10 5.85 -4.42
N THR A 226 7.77 5.65 -4.42
CA THR A 226 7.00 5.57 -5.66
C THR A 226 6.89 6.92 -6.35
N LEU A 227 6.57 7.97 -5.59
CA LEU A 227 6.51 9.34 -6.12
C LEU A 227 7.88 9.83 -6.57
N MET A 228 8.94 9.58 -5.78
CA MET A 228 10.33 9.88 -6.13
C MET A 228 10.68 9.26 -7.48
N MET A 229 10.40 7.97 -7.64
CA MET A 229 10.77 7.24 -8.86
C MET A 229 10.04 7.74 -10.10
N TYR A 230 8.74 8.05 -10.00
CA TYR A 230 8.01 8.64 -11.13
C TYR A 230 8.59 10.01 -11.51
N ARG A 231 8.86 10.87 -10.52
CA ARG A 231 9.45 12.20 -10.75
C ARG A 231 10.81 12.09 -11.42
N ASP A 232 11.73 11.33 -10.84
CA ASP A 232 13.13 11.27 -11.28
C ASP A 232 13.25 10.65 -12.68
N ASN A 233 12.46 9.61 -12.95
CA ASN A 233 12.43 9.00 -14.28
C ASN A 233 11.78 9.92 -15.32
N ALA A 234 10.69 10.62 -14.97
CA ALA A 234 10.03 11.56 -15.87
C ALA A 234 10.96 12.74 -16.22
N GLN A 235 11.67 13.28 -15.22
CA GLN A 235 12.68 14.32 -15.41
C GLN A 235 13.78 13.86 -16.37
N THR A 236 14.34 12.67 -16.14
CA THR A 236 15.39 12.08 -17.01
C THR A 236 14.93 11.90 -18.46
N LEU A 237 13.65 11.58 -18.68
CA LEU A 237 13.10 11.39 -20.03
C LEU A 237 12.82 12.71 -20.76
N LEU A 238 12.54 13.81 -20.05
CA LEU A 238 12.34 15.13 -20.64
C LEU A 238 13.65 15.85 -20.97
N GLU A 239 14.75 15.48 -20.30
CA GLU A 239 16.09 16.01 -20.54
C GLU A 239 16.81 15.38 -21.75
N ARG A 240 16.24 14.31 -22.32
CA ARG A 240 16.76 13.59 -23.51
C ARG A 240 16.11 14.08 -24.79
#